data_AF-A0A9D0SLB5-F1
#
_entry.id   AF-A0A9D0SLB5-F1
#
_cell.length_a   1.000
_cell.length_b   1.000
_cell.length_c   1.000
_cell.angle_alpha   90.00
_cell.angle_beta   90.00
_cell.angle_gamma   90.00
#
_symmetry.space_group_name_H-M   'P 1'
#
loop_
_entity.id
_entity.type
_entity.pdbx_description
1 polymer ?
#
loop_
_entity_poly.entity_id
_entity_poly.type
_entity_poly.pdbx_seq_one_letter_code
_entity_poly.pdbx_strand_id
1 'polypeptide(L)'
;MGKMSVKEWADKVVKEDEIDRYLDNGKDFIDHDAIMQHLEKNRKTDKIKVRDIIQKSLSIERLEPDETAALLHVDDPELWQEMAAAGLEIKKKVYDNRIVIFAPLYCSNLCVNNCLYCGFRKDNKHEVRR
;
A
#
# COMPACT_ATOMS: atom_id res chain seq x y z
N MET A 1 7.91 40.55 -4.61
CA MET A 1 7.73 39.27 -3.88
C MET A 1 9.11 38.81 -3.42
N GLY A 2 9.39 38.86 -2.12
CA GLY A 2 10.71 38.50 -1.58
C GLY A 2 11.00 37.01 -1.82
N LYS A 3 12.24 36.67 -2.19
CA LYS A 3 12.67 35.27 -2.34
C LYS A 3 12.69 34.61 -0.96
N MET A 4 11.71 33.74 -0.71
CA MET A 4 11.69 32.84 0.44
C MET A 4 12.88 31.88 0.35
N SER A 5 13.59 31.67 1.45
CA SER A 5 14.69 30.69 1.54
C SER A 5 14.17 29.26 1.51
N VAL A 6 15.03 28.30 1.16
CA VAL A 6 14.69 26.86 1.18
C VAL A 6 14.24 26.40 2.57
N LYS A 7 14.85 26.95 3.62
CA LYS A 7 14.50 26.64 5.01
C LYS A 7 13.10 27.17 5.36
N GLU A 8 12.83 28.44 5.07
CA GLU A 8 11.51 29.05 5.32
C GLU A 8 10.39 28.41 4.49
N TRP A 9 10.70 27.90 3.29
CA TRP A 9 9.77 27.07 2.54
C TRP A 9 9.51 25.77 3.26
N ALA A 10 10.57 25.03 3.61
CA ALA A 10 10.47 23.69 4.20
C ALA A 10 9.66 23.68 5.48
N ASP A 11 9.85 24.69 6.34
CA ASP A 11 9.14 24.87 7.60
C ASP A 11 7.62 25.11 7.41
N LYS A 12 7.17 25.43 6.19
CA LYS A 12 5.75 25.66 5.84
C LYS A 12 5.11 24.52 5.04
N VAL A 13 5.89 23.50 4.64
CA VAL A 13 5.38 22.40 3.81
C VAL A 13 4.54 21.42 4.63
N VAL A 14 5.00 21.07 5.83
CA VAL A 14 4.29 20.15 6.72
C VAL A 14 3.30 20.94 7.56
N LYS A 15 2.03 20.54 7.53
CA LYS A 15 0.93 21.16 8.27
C LYS A 15 0.34 20.11 9.22
N GLU A 16 0.73 20.16 10.48
CA GLU A 16 0.34 19.17 11.49
C GLU A 16 -1.18 19.17 11.73
N ASP A 17 -1.82 20.34 11.66
CA ASP A 17 -3.27 20.51 11.81
C ASP A 17 -4.09 19.75 10.74
N GLU A 18 -3.55 19.59 9.54
CA GLU A 18 -4.17 18.80 8.46
C GLU A 18 -4.00 17.28 8.67
N ILE A 19 -3.11 16.85 9.57
CA ILE A 19 -2.88 15.45 9.94
C ILE A 19 -3.72 15.12 11.19
N ASP A 20 -3.56 15.91 12.24
CA ASP A 20 -4.12 15.65 13.57
C ASP A 20 -5.65 15.59 13.58
N ARG A 21 -6.31 16.29 12.65
CA ARG A 21 -7.78 16.25 12.52
C ARG A 21 -8.37 14.87 12.20
N TYR A 22 -7.54 13.95 11.70
CA TYR A 22 -7.94 12.57 11.41
C TYR A 22 -7.59 11.59 12.53
N LEU A 23 -6.91 12.06 13.58
CA LEU A 23 -6.56 11.25 14.73
C LEU A 23 -7.68 11.33 15.78
N ASP A 24 -8.10 10.17 16.29
CA ASP A 24 -8.95 10.07 17.46
C ASP A 24 -8.07 9.85 18.70
N ASN A 25 -8.03 10.84 19.59
CA ASN A 25 -7.17 10.83 20.78
C ASN A 25 -5.69 10.51 20.46
N GLY A 26 -5.17 11.03 19.34
CA GLY A 26 -3.80 10.82 18.88
C GLY A 26 -3.55 9.45 18.23
N LYS A 27 -4.59 8.67 17.93
CA LYS A 27 -4.50 7.39 17.23
C LYS A 27 -5.28 7.43 15.92
N ASP A 28 -4.77 6.75 14.91
CA ASP A 28 -5.51 6.49 13.68
C ASP A 28 -6.32 5.18 13.78
N PHE A 29 -6.97 4.79 12.68
CA PHE A 29 -7.77 3.57 12.61
C PHE A 29 -6.93 2.28 12.43
N ILE A 30 -5.60 2.38 12.38
CA ILE A 30 -4.70 1.24 12.15
C ILE A 30 -4.35 0.60 13.49
N ASP A 31 -5.02 -0.51 13.77
CA ASP A 31 -4.72 -1.33 14.94
C ASP A 31 -3.57 -2.31 14.65
N HIS A 32 -2.39 -2.00 15.18
CA HIS A 32 -1.19 -2.84 15.04
C HIS A 32 -1.39 -4.24 15.63
N ASP A 33 -2.00 -4.33 16.81
CA ASP A 33 -2.17 -5.60 17.51
C ASP A 33 -3.16 -6.49 16.77
N ALA A 34 -4.24 -5.91 16.23
CA ALA A 34 -5.19 -6.63 15.38
C ALA A 34 -4.51 -7.17 14.10
N ILE A 35 -3.68 -6.37 13.42
CA ILE A 35 -2.92 -6.81 12.24
C ILE A 35 -2.02 -7.99 12.60
N MET A 36 -1.23 -7.85 13.69
CA MET A 36 -0.33 -8.91 14.12
C MET A 36 -1.09 -10.17 14.52
N GLN A 37 -2.23 -10.05 15.20
CA GLN A 37 -3.10 -11.19 15.52
C GLN A 37 -3.60 -11.91 14.26
N HIS A 38 -4.05 -11.19 13.24
CA HIS A 38 -4.48 -11.80 11.97
C HIS A 38 -3.34 -12.53 11.26
N LEU A 39 -2.14 -11.95 11.22
CA LEU A 39 -0.96 -12.61 10.63
C LEU A 39 -0.58 -13.87 11.40
N GLU A 40 -0.41 -13.76 12.72
CA GLU A 40 -0.01 -14.89 13.58
C GLU A 40 -1.00 -16.05 13.52
N LYS A 41 -2.31 -15.75 13.59
CA LYS A 41 -3.38 -16.75 13.49
C LYS A 41 -3.35 -17.52 12.16
N ASN A 42 -2.89 -16.89 11.08
CA ASN A 42 -2.90 -17.46 9.74
C ASN A 42 -1.54 -17.98 9.25
N ARG A 43 -0.50 -18.03 10.11
CA ARG A 43 0.82 -18.60 9.77
C ARG A 43 0.76 -20.02 9.19
N LYS A 44 -0.24 -20.79 9.57
CA LYS A 44 -0.54 -22.12 9.01
C LYS A 44 -1.98 -22.13 8.56
N THR A 45 -2.19 -21.75 7.31
CA THR A 45 -3.53 -21.72 6.73
C THR A 45 -3.83 -23.08 6.08
N ASP A 46 -5.00 -23.63 6.38
CA ASP A 46 -5.51 -24.83 5.71
C ASP A 46 -5.81 -24.55 4.23
N LYS A 47 -5.42 -25.47 3.34
CA LYS A 47 -5.74 -25.40 1.91
C LYS A 47 -7.23 -25.24 1.65
N ILE A 48 -8.09 -25.84 2.48
CA ILE A 48 -9.55 -25.70 2.36
C ILE A 48 -9.96 -24.24 2.55
N LYS A 49 -9.47 -23.59 3.63
CA LYS A 49 -9.73 -22.17 3.90
C LYS A 49 -9.26 -21.29 2.74
N VAL A 50 -8.08 -21.56 2.17
CA VAL A 50 -7.58 -20.80 1.01
C VAL A 50 -8.53 -20.91 -0.18
N ARG A 51 -9.01 -22.13 -0.49
CA ARG A 51 -9.93 -22.37 -1.60
C ARG A 51 -11.29 -21.70 -1.39
N ASP A 52 -11.81 -21.69 -0.16
CA ASP A 52 -13.03 -20.95 0.17
C ASP A 52 -12.88 -19.44 -0.07
N ILE A 53 -11.73 -18.87 0.32
CA ILE A 53 -11.40 -17.46 0.08
C ILE A 53 -11.29 -17.16 -1.42
N ILE A 54 -10.68 -18.07 -2.19
CA ILE A 54 -10.61 -17.96 -3.67
C ILE A 54 -12.03 -17.94 -4.25
N GLN A 55 -12.92 -18.84 -3.81
CA GLN A 55 -14.29 -18.91 -4.30
C GLN A 55 -15.11 -17.65 -3.97
N LYS A 56 -14.91 -17.08 -2.77
CA LYS A 56 -15.47 -15.76 -2.40
C LYS A 56 -14.98 -14.66 -3.34
N SER A 57 -13.68 -14.63 -3.61
CA SER A 57 -13.06 -13.65 -4.52
C SER A 57 -13.59 -13.75 -5.95
N LEU A 58 -13.79 -14.96 -6.47
CA LEU A 58 -14.40 -15.22 -7.79
C LEU A 58 -15.85 -14.70 -7.88
N SER A 59 -16.55 -14.65 -6.75
CA SER A 59 -17.89 -14.07 -6.62
C SER A 59 -17.89 -12.54 -6.57
N ILE A 60 -16.72 -11.89 -6.67
CA ILE A 60 -16.53 -10.43 -6.61
C ILE A 60 -16.94 -9.86 -5.25
N GLU A 61 -16.79 -10.66 -4.21
CA GLU A 61 -16.99 -10.22 -2.83
C GLU A 61 -15.67 -9.75 -2.23
N ARG A 62 -15.75 -8.71 -1.39
CA ARG A 62 -14.59 -8.13 -0.71
C ARG A 62 -14.04 -9.10 0.33
N LEU A 63 -12.72 -9.24 0.39
CA LEU A 63 -12.04 -9.96 1.47
C LEU A 63 -11.91 -9.11 2.72
N GLU A 64 -12.07 -9.75 3.87
CA GLU A 64 -11.80 -9.18 5.18
C GLU A 64 -10.30 -9.33 5.53
N PRO A 65 -9.77 -8.54 6.49
CA PRO A 65 -8.34 -8.59 6.84
C PRO A 65 -7.83 -9.98 7.24
N ASP A 66 -8.64 -10.78 7.96
CA ASP A 66 -8.27 -12.17 8.34
C ASP A 66 -8.10 -13.09 7.13
N GLU A 67 -8.96 -12.95 6.12
CA GLU A 67 -8.90 -13.73 4.88
C GLU A 67 -7.69 -13.29 4.04
N THR A 68 -7.39 -12.00 4.02
CA THR A 68 -6.21 -11.47 3.34
C THR A 68 -4.92 -11.96 4.00
N ALA A 69 -4.86 -11.95 5.34
CA ALA A 69 -3.73 -12.51 6.09
C ALA A 69 -3.52 -14.01 5.80
N ALA A 70 -4.60 -14.76 5.60
CA ALA A 70 -4.53 -16.16 5.17
C ALA A 70 -3.85 -16.32 3.81
N LEU A 71 -4.23 -15.51 2.82
CA LEU A 71 -3.62 -15.55 1.48
C LEU A 71 -2.14 -15.12 1.49
N LEU A 72 -1.76 -14.17 2.35
CA LEU A 72 -0.36 -13.70 2.47
C LEU A 72 0.61 -14.78 2.98
N HIS A 73 0.10 -15.80 3.67
CA HIS A 73 0.89 -16.91 4.20
C HIS A 73 0.96 -18.14 3.30
N VAL A 74 0.28 -18.13 2.14
CA VAL A 74 0.34 -19.25 1.20
C VAL A 74 1.75 -19.38 0.64
N ASP A 75 2.36 -20.56 0.82
CA ASP A 75 3.67 -20.95 0.27
C ASP A 75 3.59 -22.19 -0.63
N ASP A 76 2.47 -22.91 -0.59
CA ASP A 76 2.19 -24.06 -1.43
C ASP A 76 2.10 -23.68 -2.93
N PRO A 77 2.94 -24.26 -3.80
CA PRO A 77 2.98 -23.87 -5.22
C PRO A 77 1.67 -24.11 -5.98
N GLU A 78 0.89 -25.13 -5.61
CA GLU A 78 -0.39 -25.45 -6.27
C GLU A 78 -1.42 -24.36 -5.95
N LEU A 79 -1.54 -23.98 -4.67
CA LEU A 79 -2.41 -22.87 -4.26
C LEU A 79 -1.99 -21.54 -4.88
N TRP A 80 -0.68 -21.29 -5.05
CA TRP A 80 -0.20 -20.10 -5.76
C TRP A 80 -0.69 -20.05 -7.22
N GLN A 81 -0.73 -21.20 -7.91
CA GLN A 81 -1.28 -21.28 -9.27
C GLN A 81 -2.80 -21.05 -9.28
N GLU A 82 -3.54 -21.63 -8.32
CA GLU A 82 -4.98 -21.40 -8.17
C GLU A 82 -5.29 -19.91 -7.93
N MET A 83 -4.52 -19.24 -7.04
CA MET A 83 -4.65 -17.80 -6.76
C MET A 83 -4.35 -16.94 -8.00
N ALA A 84 -3.29 -17.29 -8.75
CA ALA A 84 -2.94 -16.58 -9.98
C ALA A 84 -4.03 -16.72 -11.07
N ALA A 85 -4.59 -17.93 -11.23
CA ALA A 85 -5.69 -18.18 -12.13
C ALA A 85 -6.96 -17.39 -11.75
N ALA A 86 -7.31 -17.40 -10.46
CA ALA A 86 -8.42 -16.61 -9.93
C ALA A 86 -8.21 -15.10 -10.14
N GLY A 87 -7.00 -14.60 -9.90
CA GLY A 87 -6.64 -13.20 -10.15
C GLY A 87 -6.83 -12.79 -11.62
N LEU A 88 -6.47 -13.67 -12.57
CA LEU A 88 -6.71 -13.45 -14.00
C LEU A 88 -8.20 -13.45 -14.33
N GLU A 89 -8.98 -14.37 -13.77
CA GLU A 89 -10.42 -14.45 -13.98
C GLU A 89 -11.13 -13.20 -13.45
N ILE A 90 -10.82 -12.80 -12.21
CA ILE A 90 -11.35 -11.57 -11.59
C ILE A 90 -10.96 -10.35 -12.44
N LYS A 91 -9.70 -10.26 -12.87
CA LYS A 91 -9.24 -9.18 -13.76
C LYS A 91 -10.07 -9.12 -15.03
N LYS A 92 -10.31 -10.25 -15.70
CA LYS A 92 -11.12 -10.29 -16.93
C LYS A 92 -12.60 -10.00 -16.67
N LYS A 93 -13.16 -10.49 -15.56
CA LYS A 93 -14.56 -10.26 -15.18
C LYS A 93 -14.86 -8.79 -14.87
N VAL A 94 -13.95 -8.10 -14.18
CA VAL A 94 -14.14 -6.70 -13.75
C VAL A 94 -13.57 -5.71 -14.77
N TYR A 95 -12.38 -5.97 -15.29
CA TYR A 95 -11.62 -5.04 -16.13
C TYR A 95 -11.47 -5.47 -17.59
N ASP A 96 -11.88 -6.70 -17.95
CA ASP A 96 -11.68 -7.30 -19.28
C ASP A 96 -10.21 -7.25 -19.69
N ASN A 97 -9.89 -7.18 -20.98
CA ASN A 97 -8.54 -7.04 -21.52
C ASN A 97 -8.02 -5.59 -21.49
N ARG A 98 -8.73 -4.66 -20.83
CA ARG A 98 -8.31 -3.25 -20.76
C ARG A 98 -6.99 -3.12 -20.00
N ILE A 99 -6.10 -2.30 -20.54
CA ILE A 99 -4.84 -1.86 -19.92
C ILE A 99 -4.82 -0.34 -20.01
N VAL A 100 -4.73 0.35 -18.86
CA VAL A 100 -4.67 1.81 -18.80
C VAL A 100 -3.21 2.24 -18.91
N ILE A 101 -2.93 3.18 -19.81
CA ILE A 101 -1.58 3.74 -20.02
C ILE A 101 -1.53 5.14 -19.40
N PHE A 102 -0.47 5.43 -18.66
CA PHE A 102 -0.17 6.76 -18.15
C PHE A 102 1.33 7.05 -18.22
N ALA A 103 1.71 8.32 -18.27
CA ALA A 103 3.09 8.78 -18.25
C ALA A 103 3.31 9.71 -17.06
N PRO A 104 4.23 9.40 -16.12
CA PRO A 104 4.51 10.28 -15.01
C PRO A 104 5.29 11.51 -15.47
N LEU A 105 4.93 12.69 -14.96
CA LEU A 105 5.69 13.93 -15.14
C LEU A 105 6.19 14.42 -13.78
N TYR A 106 7.49 14.28 -13.53
CA TYR A 106 8.13 14.82 -12.34
C TYR A 106 8.52 16.28 -12.61
N CYS A 107 7.73 17.23 -12.10
CA CYS A 107 8.00 18.66 -12.26
C CYS A 107 9.09 19.19 -11.31
N SER A 108 9.34 18.51 -10.20
CA SER A 108 10.44 18.82 -9.27
C SER A 108 10.84 17.58 -8.48
N ASN A 109 12.10 17.56 -8.05
CA ASN A 109 12.66 16.55 -7.14
C ASN A 109 13.13 17.17 -5.80
N LEU A 110 12.75 18.41 -5.50
CA LEU A 110 13.04 19.06 -4.22
C LEU A 110 12.11 18.51 -3.13
N CYS A 111 12.68 17.95 -2.08
CA CYS A 111 11.91 17.33 -1.00
C CYS A 111 12.44 17.76 0.38
N VAL A 112 11.52 18.04 1.31
CA VAL A 112 11.84 18.37 2.71
C VAL A 112 12.10 17.12 3.57
N ASN A 113 11.64 15.96 3.09
CA ASN A 113 11.70 14.70 3.82
C ASN A 113 13.03 13.99 3.63
N ASN A 114 13.31 13.03 4.53
CA ASN A 114 14.52 12.23 4.50
C ASN A 114 14.25 10.72 4.47
N CYS A 115 13.26 10.29 3.68
CA CYS A 115 12.82 8.91 3.62
C CYS A 115 13.99 7.99 3.21
N LEU A 116 14.25 6.94 4.00
CA LEU A 116 15.42 6.06 3.80
C LEU A 116 15.42 5.33 2.46
N TYR A 117 14.23 5.06 1.90
CA TYR A 117 14.04 4.36 0.64
C TYR A 117 14.02 5.29 -0.59
N CYS A 118 14.05 6.62 -0.40
CA CYS A 118 13.80 7.57 -1.50
C CYS A 118 15.08 8.25 -1.99
N GLY A 119 15.32 8.20 -3.30
CA GLY A 119 16.44 8.91 -3.94
C GLY A 119 16.35 10.44 -3.84
N PHE A 120 15.15 11.01 -3.74
CA PHE A 120 14.94 12.45 -3.60
C PHE A 120 15.08 12.97 -2.17
N ARG A 121 15.38 12.11 -1.19
CA ARG A 121 15.60 12.52 0.20
C ARG A 121 16.56 13.70 0.30
N LYS A 122 16.28 14.65 1.20
CA LYS A 122 17.02 15.91 1.31
C LYS A 122 18.53 15.75 1.53
N ASP A 123 18.95 14.67 2.20
CA ASP A 123 20.36 14.43 2.51
C ASP A 123 21.13 13.81 1.35
N ASN A 124 20.44 13.36 0.28
CA ASN A 124 21.12 12.90 -0.93
C ASN A 124 21.65 14.10 -1.71
N LYS A 125 22.93 14.43 -1.49
CA LYS A 125 23.65 15.53 -2.14
C LYS A 125 24.15 15.18 -3.56
N HIS A 126 24.02 13.93 -3.98
CA HIS A 126 24.40 13.50 -5.34
C HIS A 126 23.30 13.81 -6.37
N GLU A 127 22.07 14.01 -5.91
CA GLU A 127 20.94 14.32 -6.78
C GLU A 127 20.95 15.77 -7.26
N VAL A 128 20.83 15.97 -8.57
CA VAL A 128 20.73 17.31 -9.18
C VAL A 128 19.32 17.84 -8.99
N ARG A 129 19.15 18.88 -8.15
CA ARG A 129 17.82 19.43 -7.83
C ARG A 129 17.32 20.41 -8.88
N ARG A 130 16.05 20.27 -9.28
CA ARG A 130 15.36 21.10 -10.28
C ARG A 130 13.96 21.48 -9.84
#